data_AF-A0A3L7WPR1-F1
#
_entry.id   AF-A0A3L7WPR1-F1
#
_cell.length_a   1.000
_cell.length_b   1.000
_cell.length_c   1.000
_cell.angle_alpha   90.00
_cell.angle_beta   90.00
_cell.angle_gamma   90.00
#
_symmetry.space_group_name_H-M   'P 1'
#
loop_
_entity.id
_entity.type
_entity.pdbx_description
1 polymer ?
#
loop_
_entity_poly.entity_id
_entity_poly.type
_entity_poly.pdbx_seq_one_letter_code
_entity_poly.pdbx_strand_id
1 'polypeptide(L)'
;MLQQRAYASLNAIIAAHQNGETICVVCHGGTINAIVCAVLELDIAHHRKLWIDNCSLTTVRISADQRHLIGLNDHAHLVDMGTHP
;
A
#
# COMPACT_ATOMS: atom_id res chain seq x y z
N MET A 1 -12.67 -6.54 -10.94
CA MET A 1 -12.32 -7.18 -9.64
C MET A 1 -11.64 -6.18 -8.71
N LEU A 2 -11.55 -6.45 -7.40
CA LEU A 2 -11.00 -5.51 -6.39
C LEU A 2 -9.60 -4.99 -6.76
N GLN A 3 -8.67 -5.87 -7.10
CA GLN A 3 -7.29 -5.52 -7.47
C GLN A 3 -7.22 -4.56 -8.65
N GLN A 4 -7.91 -4.88 -9.74
CA GLN A 4 -7.92 -4.04 -10.94
C GLN A 4 -8.46 -2.63 -10.64
N ARG A 5 -9.52 -2.52 -9.83
CA ARG A 5 -10.06 -1.22 -9.42
C ARG A 5 -9.09 -0.45 -8.52
N ALA A 6 -8.53 -1.12 -7.51
CA ALA A 6 -7.58 -0.51 -6.58
C ALA A 6 -6.33 0.00 -7.33
N TYR A 7 -5.82 -0.79 -8.27
CA TYR A 7 -4.68 -0.41 -9.10
C TYR A 7 -5.00 0.73 -10.06
N ALA A 8 -6.18 0.73 -10.67
CA ALA A 8 -6.64 1.83 -11.52
C ALA A 8 -6.77 3.14 -10.72
N SER A 9 -7.34 3.09 -9.51
CA SER A 9 -7.42 4.24 -8.62
C SER A 9 -6.03 4.74 -8.21
N LEU A 10 -5.10 3.84 -7.89
CA LEU A 10 -3.72 4.20 -7.59
C LEU A 10 -3.06 4.92 -8.78
N ASN A 11 -3.22 4.39 -10.01
CA ASN A 11 -2.66 5.02 -11.21
C ASN A 11 -3.27 6.42 -11.47
N ALA A 12 -4.56 6.60 -11.23
CA ALA A 12 -5.22 7.90 -11.35
C ALA A 12 -4.68 8.90 -10.33
N ILE A 13 -4.44 8.46 -9.08
CA ILE A 13 -3.81 9.29 -8.05
C ILE A 13 -2.40 9.68 -8.50
N ILE A 14 -1.57 8.73 -8.89
CA ILE A 14 -0.19 9.01 -9.34
C ILE A 14 -0.17 10.02 -10.50
N ALA A 15 -1.05 9.86 -11.49
CA ALA A 15 -1.11 10.76 -12.64
C ALA A 15 -1.57 12.18 -12.29
N ALA A 16 -2.24 12.38 -11.15
CA ALA A 16 -2.71 13.68 -10.69
C ALA A 16 -1.64 14.46 -9.87
N HIS A 17 -0.49 13.84 -9.58
CA HIS A 17 0.55 14.39 -8.72
C HIS A 17 1.90 14.52 -9.45
N GLN A 18 2.74 15.45 -9.01
CA GLN A 18 4.05 15.70 -9.62
C GLN A 18 5.13 14.74 -9.09
N ASN A 19 6.16 14.51 -9.90
CA ASN A 19 7.33 13.74 -9.47
C ASN A 19 7.98 14.38 -8.24
N GLY A 20 8.26 13.56 -7.22
CA GLY A 20 8.87 14.00 -5.96
C GLY A 20 7.87 14.38 -4.86
N GLU A 21 6.57 14.39 -5.16
CA GLU A 21 5.55 14.59 -4.13
C GLU A 21 5.37 13.36 -3.23
N THR A 22 5.03 13.60 -1.95
CA THR A 22 4.63 12.55 -1.01
C THR A 22 3.11 12.52 -0.91
N ILE A 23 2.51 11.38 -1.26
CA ILE A 23 1.06 11.17 -1.29
C ILE A 23 0.67 10.24 -0.16
N CYS A 24 -0.29 10.64 0.67
CA CYS A 24 -0.89 9.77 1.70
C CYS A 24 -2.25 9.27 1.21
N VAL A 25 -2.44 7.95 1.20
CA VAL A 25 -3.70 7.30 0.83
C VAL A 25 -4.22 6.51 2.01
N VAL A 26 -5.39 6.87 2.52
CA VAL A 26 -6.06 6.16 3.63
C VAL A 26 -7.10 5.20 3.05
N CYS A 27 -6.97 3.91 3.34
CA CYS A 27 -7.89 2.88 2.88
C CYS A 27 -7.86 1.64 3.79
N HIS A 28 -8.61 0.60 3.43
CA HIS A 28 -8.70 -0.64 4.20
C HIS A 28 -7.62 -1.66 3.80
N GLY A 29 -7.30 -2.59 4.71
CA GLY A 29 -6.28 -3.63 4.49
C GLY A 29 -6.47 -4.46 3.22
N GLY A 30 -7.72 -4.77 2.83
CA GLY A 30 -8.00 -5.48 1.57
C GLY A 30 -7.58 -4.71 0.32
N THR A 31 -7.69 -3.37 0.34
CA THR A 31 -7.23 -2.51 -0.75
C THR A 31 -5.71 -2.42 -0.75
N ILE A 32 -5.08 -2.29 0.43
CA ILE A 32 -3.62 -2.29 0.59
C ILE A 32 -3.03 -3.59 0.04
N ASN A 33 -3.57 -4.75 0.42
CA ASN A 33 -3.12 -6.05 -0.08
C ASN A 33 -3.20 -6.14 -1.61
N ALA A 34 -4.29 -5.65 -2.19
CA ALA A 34 -4.47 -5.69 -3.63
C ALA A 34 -3.46 -4.78 -4.37
N ILE A 35 -3.15 -3.61 -3.80
CA ILE A 35 -2.12 -2.70 -4.30
C ILE A 35 -0.74 -3.35 -4.18
N VAL A 36 -0.39 -3.93 -3.03
CA VAL A 36 0.90 -4.59 -2.80
C VAL A 36 1.10 -5.74 -3.78
N CYS A 37 0.08 -6.59 -3.98
CA CYS A 37 0.15 -7.65 -4.98
C CYS A 37 0.38 -7.08 -6.39
N ALA A 38 -0.28 -5.98 -6.77
CA ALA A 38 -0.09 -5.37 -8.09
C ALA A 38 1.29 -4.72 -8.25
N VAL A 39 1.83 -4.09 -7.19
CA VAL A 39 3.16 -3.47 -7.19
C VAL A 39 4.29 -4.50 -7.28
N LEU A 40 4.13 -5.64 -6.59
CA LEU A 40 5.10 -6.73 -6.57
C LEU A 40 4.86 -7.79 -7.67
N GLU A 41 3.91 -7.54 -8.57
CA GLU A 41 3.51 -8.49 -9.63
C GLU A 41 3.14 -9.89 -9.11
N LEU A 42 2.58 -9.94 -7.89
CA LEU A 42 2.09 -11.16 -7.27
C LEU A 42 0.67 -11.49 -7.73
N ASP A 43 0.39 -12.80 -7.85
CA ASP A 43 -0.98 -13.27 -8.00
C ASP A 43 -1.83 -12.85 -6.78
N ILE A 44 -2.96 -12.21 -7.06
CA ILE A 44 -3.94 -11.76 -6.06
C ILE A 44 -4.47 -12.90 -5.20
N ALA A 45 -4.38 -14.16 -5.63
CA ALA A 45 -4.68 -15.33 -4.80
C ALA A 45 -3.91 -15.31 -3.47
N HIS A 46 -2.74 -14.65 -3.43
CA HIS A 46 -1.90 -14.52 -2.25
C HIS A 46 -2.26 -13.38 -1.31
N HIS A 47 -3.26 -12.54 -1.63
CA HIS A 47 -3.60 -11.35 -0.82
C HIS A 47 -3.90 -11.65 0.66
N ARG A 48 -4.41 -12.85 0.96
CA ARG A 48 -4.72 -13.27 2.35
C ARG A 48 -3.48 -13.64 3.17
N LYS A 49 -2.32 -13.80 2.52
CA LYS A 49 -1.03 -14.03 3.19
C LYS A 49 -0.40 -12.73 3.69
N LEU A 50 -0.94 -11.57 3.29
CA LEU A 50 -0.53 -10.26 3.74
C LEU A 50 -1.46 -9.80 4.86
N TRP A 51 -0.93 -9.72 6.08
CA TRP A 51 -1.63 -9.13 7.21
C TRP A 51 -1.31 -7.64 7.28
N ILE A 52 -2.34 -6.81 7.52
CA ILE A 52 -2.23 -5.36 7.62
C ILE A 52 -2.92 -4.93 8.90
N ASP A 53 -2.14 -4.40 9.83
CA ASP A 53 -2.61 -3.88 11.10
C ASP A 53 -3.30 -2.53 10.90
N ASN A 54 -4.25 -2.22 11.79
CA ASN A 54 -4.91 -0.92 11.80
C ASN A 54 -3.89 0.19 12.04
N CYS A 55 -4.05 1.30 11.31
CA CYS A 55 -3.15 2.45 11.36
C CYS A 55 -1.68 2.14 11.00
N SER A 56 -1.38 0.98 10.44
CA SER A 56 -0.05 0.70 9.89
C SER A 56 0.22 1.49 8.61
N LEU A 57 1.50 1.75 8.35
CA LEU A 57 1.96 2.41 7.14
C LEU A 57 2.52 1.38 6.15
N THR A 58 2.12 1.52 4.89
CA THR A 58 2.72 0.78 3.76
C THR A 58 3.21 1.81 2.76
N THR A 59 4.51 1.77 2.45
CA THR A 59 5.17 2.80 1.65
C THR A 59 5.67 2.21 0.34
N VAL A 60 5.26 2.83 -0.76
CA VAL A 60 5.72 2.48 -2.11
C VAL A 60 6.41 3.69 -2.71
N ARG A 61 7.62 3.50 -3.25
CA ARG A 61 8.31 4.50 -4.05
C ARG A 61 8.01 4.25 -5.52
N ILE A 62 7.54 5.28 -6.21
CA ILE A 62 7.18 5.22 -7.61
C ILE A 62 8.15 6.11 -8.38
N SER A 63 8.78 5.53 -9.39
CA SER A 63 9.64 6.20 -10.38
C SER A 63 9.03 5.99 -11.77
N ALA A 64 9.56 6.65 -12.80
CA ALA A 64 9.01 6.61 -14.16
C ALA A 64 8.68 5.19 -14.64
N ASP A 65 9.57 4.23 -14.41
CA ASP A 65 9.44 2.87 -14.96
C ASP A 65 9.27 1.79 -13.89
N GLN A 66 9.32 2.15 -12.60
CA GLN A 66 9.40 1.16 -11.52
C GLN A 66 8.63 1.56 -10.27
N ARG A 67 8.11 0.54 -9.58
CA ARG A 67 7.39 0.68 -8.31
C ARG A 67 8.03 -0.24 -7.29
N HIS A 68 8.50 0.33 -6.20
CA HIS A 68 9.28 -0.38 -5.20
C HIS A 68 8.54 -0.32 -3.87
N LEU A 69 8.24 -1.48 -3.27
CA LEU A 69 7.74 -1.54 -1.91
C LEU A 69 8.90 -1.26 -0.95
N ILE A 70 8.81 -0.17 -0.20
CA ILE A 70 9.87 0.28 0.72
C ILE A 70 9.60 -0.18 2.15
N GLY A 71 8.32 -0.20 2.54
CA GLY A 71 7.87 -0.64 3.85
C GLY A 71 6.49 -1.24 3.77
N LEU A 72 6.22 -2.26 4.58
CA LEU A 72 4.94 -2.95 4.66
C LEU A 72 4.54 -3.08 6.12
N ASN A 73 3.30 -2.71 6.42
CA ASN A 73 2.70 -2.90 7.74
C ASN A 73 3.53 -2.30 8.90
N ASP A 74 4.13 -1.13 8.70
CA ASP A 74 4.90 -0.43 9.73
C ASP A 74 3.95 0.20 10.76
N HIS A 75 3.98 -0.35 11.97
CA HIS A 75 3.23 0.14 13.13
C HIS A 75 4.16 0.61 14.26
N ALA A 76 5.45 0.88 13.97
CA ALA A 76 6.42 1.25 15.01
C ALA A 76 5.98 2.50 15.80
N HIS A 77 5.33 3.45 15.13
CA HIS A 77 4.77 4.66 15.74
C HIS A 77 3.60 4.40 16.71
N LEU A 78 3.00 3.19 16.69
CA LEU A 78 1.93 2.78 17.61
C LEU A 78 2.47 2.10 18.87
N VAL A 79 3.76 1.72 18.90
CA VAL A 79 4.37 1.03 20.04
C VAL A 79 4.30 1.88 21.32
N ASP A 80 4.44 3.20 21.21
CA ASP A 80 4.34 4.13 22.34
C ASP A 80 2.90 4.52 22.70
N MET A 81 1.91 4.12 21.89
CA MET A 81 0.49 4.46 22.10
C MET A 81 -0.27 3.41 22.92
N GLY A 82 0.43 2.36 23.38
CA GLY A 82 -0.04 1.46 24.42
C GLY A 82 -1.30 0.68 24.06
N THR A 83 -1.13 -0.42 23.31
CA THR A 83 -1.83 -1.69 23.57
C THR A 83 -0.99 -2.83 22.98
N HIS A 84 -0.14 -3.42 23.81
CA HIS A 84 0.26 -4.82 23.61
C HIS A 84 -1.00 -5.70 23.69
N PRO A 85 -1.22 -6.67 22.79
CA PRO A 85 -1.74 -7.96 23.23
C PRO A 85 -0.69 -8.71 24.07
#